data_AF-A0A2E7UUD6-F1
#
_entry.id   AF-A0A2E7UUD6-F1
#
_cell.length_a   1.000
_cell.length_b   1.000
_cell.length_c   1.000
_cell.angle_alpha   90.00
_cell.angle_beta   90.00
_cell.angle_gamma   90.00
#
_symmetry.space_group_name_H-M   'P 1'
#
loop_
_entity.id
_entity.type
_entity.pdbx_description
1 polymer ?
#
loop_
_entity_poly.entity_id
_entity_poly.type
_entity_poly.pdbx_seq_one_letter_code
_entity_poly.pdbx_strand_id
1 'polypeptide(L)'
;MHRRRTVGLVVWSLALWSSVARAQEPASPTPSAASPASDDNREPPPLGDGVESDVPAKPGPSGAFGIEPENEQNGVMVLLRSEGTLSGAVSVTLAGASQTVSVEMNDQGTAPDVRAGDGIWAGVVDAAPQSGRVALKTGSGTLDGNRVEWAEDDRARELQLRIVDGVLKAEATVHQGVAAVATPNGDPMGKPVPVAAGEAGSAPAPAGDMGEAPRTAVSAGPTPGVAAGPASGPAAARPVQSGAVDARAGAAVAERGVGGWGVVPGVLALLFAIGALAVALRAWSTGKGRAGAGEPSPSLPLPTRMSEPGLLGPGTPSASAGVSVWTGPQAVLRPLLAHVARGRPVVVATGEAVSMPAVFGGPVFHVASLDPATVARAVEAVHQRGCLSVGVVVLAGKPVDKAYADALRQALPVDVGAVVWGRSLESGCPVVVLSPAPGGAGVSVDGALLRTVRSTTRGFEWD
;
A
#
# COMPACT_ATOMS: atom_id res chain seq x y z
N MET A 1 -36.46 64.77 -6.15
CA MET A 1 -37.21 63.75 -5.36
C MET A 1 -36.37 62.48 -5.27
N HIS A 2 -35.36 62.45 -4.40
CA HIS A 2 -35.36 61.66 -3.14
C HIS A 2 -35.64 60.15 -3.31
N ARG A 3 -34.57 59.36 -3.45
CA ARG A 3 -34.51 58.00 -2.90
C ARG A 3 -33.27 57.89 -2.03
N ARG A 4 -33.55 57.77 -0.72
CA ARG A 4 -32.57 57.57 0.35
C ARG A 4 -32.00 56.17 0.28
N ARG A 5 -30.69 56.07 0.54
CA ARG A 5 -29.98 54.83 0.85
C ARG A 5 -30.37 54.37 2.25
N THR A 6 -30.74 53.11 2.40
CA THR A 6 -30.86 52.45 3.70
C THR A 6 -29.66 51.54 3.88
N VAL A 7 -28.78 51.90 4.82
CA VAL A 7 -27.65 51.08 5.29
C VAL A 7 -28.19 50.21 6.42
N GLY A 8 -28.24 48.90 6.21
CA GLY A 8 -28.59 47.91 7.23
C GLY A 8 -27.33 47.36 7.90
N LEU A 9 -27.05 47.87 9.09
CA LEU A 9 -26.06 47.36 10.04
C LEU A 9 -26.59 46.03 10.61
N VAL A 10 -25.87 44.90 10.45
CA VAL A 10 -26.21 43.64 11.14
C VAL A 10 -25.14 43.33 12.16
N VAL A 11 -25.57 43.46 13.42
CA VAL A 11 -24.84 43.22 14.66
C VAL A 11 -24.89 41.72 14.99
N TRP A 12 -23.76 41.19 15.48
CA TRP A 12 -23.60 39.85 16.02
C TRP A 12 -24.50 39.60 17.24
N SER A 13 -25.05 38.39 17.38
CA SER A 13 -25.56 37.91 18.67
C SER A 13 -25.28 36.42 18.83
N LEU A 14 -24.38 36.12 19.76
CA LEU A 14 -24.17 34.85 20.43
C LEU A 14 -25.27 34.67 21.50
N ALA A 15 -25.96 33.54 21.49
CA ALA A 15 -26.68 32.97 22.64
C ALA A 15 -26.79 31.45 22.41
N LEU A 16 -26.04 30.62 23.15
CA LEU A 16 -26.45 29.99 24.42
C LEU A 16 -27.79 29.26 24.29
N TRP A 17 -27.73 27.93 24.11
CA TRP A 17 -28.81 27.03 24.49
C TRP A 17 -28.25 25.90 25.37
N SER A 18 -28.61 26.00 26.64
CA SER A 18 -28.43 25.00 27.67
C SER A 18 -29.77 24.32 27.91
N SER A 19 -29.71 23.01 28.18
CA SER A 19 -30.66 22.25 29.01
C SER A 19 -32.08 21.99 28.47
N VAL A 20 -32.34 20.72 28.11
CA VAL A 20 -33.48 19.99 28.70
C VAL A 20 -33.03 18.55 28.99
N ALA A 21 -32.77 18.29 30.27
CA ALA A 21 -32.81 16.96 30.85
C ALA A 21 -34.28 16.54 30.97
N ARG A 22 -34.63 15.33 30.51
CA ARG A 22 -35.86 14.67 30.94
C ARG A 22 -35.54 13.23 31.28
N ALA A 23 -35.58 12.97 32.58
CA ALA A 23 -35.51 11.67 33.20
C ALA A 23 -36.72 10.82 32.78
N GLN A 24 -36.47 9.56 32.47
CA GLN A 24 -37.45 8.48 32.58
C GLN A 24 -36.70 7.25 33.09
N GLU A 25 -36.87 6.99 34.38
CA GLU A 25 -36.49 5.78 35.10
C GLU A 25 -37.66 4.76 35.04
N PRO A 26 -37.48 3.50 35.47
CA PRO A 26 -37.51 2.35 34.57
C PRO A 26 -38.72 1.45 34.78
N ALA A 27 -39.10 0.70 33.74
CA ALA A 27 -40.02 -0.42 33.87
C ALA A 27 -39.21 -1.74 33.89
N SER A 28 -39.09 -2.32 35.08
CA SER A 28 -38.70 -3.71 35.28
C SER A 28 -39.76 -4.64 34.67
N PRO A 29 -39.34 -5.78 34.09
CA PRO A 29 -40.01 -7.01 34.48
C PRO A 29 -39.06 -8.13 34.93
N THR A 30 -39.54 -8.76 35.99
CA THR A 30 -39.24 -9.98 36.74
C THR A 30 -38.66 -11.16 35.93
N PRO A 31 -37.76 -11.98 36.53
CA PRO A 31 -37.16 -13.15 35.89
C PRO A 31 -38.12 -14.35 35.80
N SER A 32 -38.10 -15.04 34.66
CA SER A 32 -38.74 -16.35 34.50
C SER A 32 -37.71 -17.46 34.75
N ALA A 33 -37.85 -18.12 35.89
CA ALA A 33 -37.15 -19.34 36.22
C ALA A 33 -37.76 -20.53 35.46
N ALA A 34 -36.93 -21.30 34.76
CA ALA A 34 -37.21 -22.69 34.40
C ALA A 34 -35.89 -23.42 34.13
N SER A 35 -35.31 -24.02 35.17
CA SER A 35 -34.48 -25.22 35.02
C SER A 35 -35.40 -26.41 34.77
N PRO A 36 -34.97 -27.35 33.92
CA PRO A 36 -34.91 -28.72 34.39
C PRO A 36 -33.51 -29.30 34.26
N ALA A 37 -33.10 -29.97 35.34
CA ALA A 37 -32.04 -30.96 35.36
C ALA A 37 -32.43 -32.17 34.48
N SER A 38 -31.43 -32.82 33.87
CA SER A 38 -31.10 -34.24 34.12
C SER A 38 -30.19 -34.81 33.02
N ASP A 39 -29.14 -35.47 33.51
CA ASP A 39 -28.57 -36.73 33.01
C ASP A 39 -28.23 -36.88 31.52
N ASP A 40 -26.93 -36.83 31.22
CA ASP A 40 -26.35 -37.85 30.34
C ASP A 40 -24.94 -38.21 30.83
N ASN A 41 -24.92 -39.27 31.64
CA ASN A 41 -23.73 -39.91 32.18
C ASN A 41 -23.26 -40.93 31.11
N ARG A 42 -22.43 -40.49 30.16
CA ARG A 42 -21.79 -41.39 29.19
C ARG A 42 -20.34 -41.63 29.55
N GLU A 43 -20.06 -42.87 29.94
CA GLU A 43 -18.73 -43.45 30.07
C GLU A 43 -17.89 -43.22 28.80
N PRO A 44 -16.60 -42.88 28.92
CA PRO A 44 -15.68 -42.93 27.80
C PRO A 44 -15.30 -44.39 27.48
N PRO A 45 -15.21 -44.78 26.20
CA PRO A 45 -14.73 -46.10 25.82
C PRO A 45 -13.23 -46.27 26.11
N PRO A 46 -12.75 -47.51 26.36
CA PRO A 46 -11.38 -47.79 26.74
C PRO A 46 -10.39 -47.54 25.59
N LEU A 47 -9.21 -47.06 25.98
CA LEU A 47 -8.02 -46.90 25.15
C LEU A 47 -7.62 -48.27 24.57
N GLY A 48 -7.57 -48.35 23.25
CA GLY A 48 -7.01 -49.48 22.53
C GLY A 48 -5.48 -49.39 22.51
N ASP A 49 -4.85 -50.43 23.05
CA ASP A 49 -3.43 -50.73 22.90
C ASP A 49 -3.08 -51.10 21.45
N GLY A 50 -1.89 -50.67 21.02
CA GLY A 50 -1.07 -51.44 20.08
C GLY A 50 -1.13 -51.04 18.61
N VAL A 51 -0.17 -50.22 18.19
CA VAL A 51 0.55 -50.42 16.91
C VAL A 51 2.02 -50.01 17.11
N GLU A 52 2.89 -50.99 17.30
CA GLU A 52 4.33 -50.86 17.03
C GLU A 52 4.51 -50.44 15.56
N SER A 53 5.10 -49.27 15.32
CA SER A 53 5.60 -48.89 14.01
C SER A 53 7.13 -48.94 14.05
N ASP A 54 7.65 -49.92 13.31
CA ASP A 54 9.06 -50.12 13.00
C ASP A 54 9.70 -48.82 12.47
N VAL A 55 10.74 -48.38 13.17
CA VAL A 55 11.66 -47.34 12.72
C VAL A 55 12.92 -48.02 12.18
N PRO A 56 13.19 -48.01 10.85
CA PRO A 56 14.52 -48.36 10.38
C PRO A 56 15.46 -47.16 10.54
N ALA A 57 16.45 -47.34 11.41
CA ALA A 57 17.59 -46.45 11.58
C ALA A 57 18.57 -46.57 10.39
N LYS A 58 18.80 -45.45 9.67
CA LYS A 58 20.11 -44.93 9.19
C LYS A 58 19.92 -43.95 8.01
N PRO A 59 20.39 -42.70 8.10
CA PRO A 59 20.73 -41.91 6.92
C PRO A 59 22.11 -42.32 6.41
N GLY A 60 22.19 -42.79 5.17
CA GLY A 60 23.45 -42.90 4.41
C GLY A 60 23.88 -41.55 3.83
N PRO A 61 25.16 -41.39 3.44
CA PRO A 61 25.77 -40.09 3.18
C PRO A 61 25.28 -39.45 1.87
N SER A 62 24.97 -38.15 1.95
CA SER A 62 24.65 -37.29 0.81
C SER A 62 25.77 -37.32 -0.22
N GLY A 63 25.43 -37.86 -1.39
CA GLY A 63 26.21 -37.70 -2.61
C GLY A 63 26.09 -36.26 -3.12
N ALA A 64 27.23 -35.65 -3.41
CA ALA A 64 27.36 -34.39 -4.08
C ALA A 64 26.76 -34.46 -5.49
N PHE A 65 25.79 -33.60 -5.80
CA PHE A 65 25.38 -33.26 -7.17
C PHE A 65 24.79 -31.85 -7.19
N GLY A 66 25.21 -31.09 -8.21
CA GLY A 66 24.40 -30.03 -8.80
C GLY A 66 24.86 -28.62 -8.47
N ILE A 67 25.58 -28.03 -9.42
CA ILE A 67 25.75 -26.59 -9.61
C ILE A 67 24.38 -25.93 -9.39
N GLU A 68 24.28 -25.03 -8.41
CA GLU A 68 23.04 -24.34 -8.07
C GLU A 68 22.45 -23.68 -9.34
N PRO A 69 21.13 -23.77 -9.60
CA PRO A 69 20.53 -22.99 -10.67
C PRO A 69 20.70 -21.51 -10.31
N GLU A 70 21.43 -20.79 -11.15
CA GLU A 70 21.55 -19.34 -11.07
C GLU A 70 20.15 -18.74 -10.90
N ASN A 71 20.02 -17.79 -9.96
CA ASN A 71 18.76 -17.20 -9.48
C ASN A 71 18.14 -16.24 -10.52
N GLU A 72 18.07 -16.69 -11.77
CA GLU A 72 17.72 -15.95 -13.00
C GLU A 72 16.21 -15.92 -13.28
N GLN A 73 15.39 -16.55 -12.44
CA GLN A 73 13.96 -16.73 -12.70
C GLN A 73 13.05 -15.65 -12.10
N ASN A 74 13.61 -14.62 -11.45
CA ASN A 74 12.78 -13.57 -10.86
C ASN A 74 12.47 -12.49 -11.90
N GLY A 75 11.18 -12.29 -12.15
CA GLY A 75 10.68 -11.22 -13.02
C GLY A 75 11.01 -9.83 -12.51
N VAL A 76 11.06 -8.88 -13.45
CA VAL A 76 11.34 -7.46 -13.19
C VAL A 76 10.17 -6.63 -13.69
N MET A 77 9.63 -5.78 -12.80
CA MET A 77 8.75 -4.68 -13.19
C MET A 77 9.60 -3.45 -13.50
N VAL A 78 9.42 -2.86 -14.68
CA VAL A 78 10.12 -1.66 -15.12
C VAL A 78 9.15 -0.48 -15.08
N LEU A 79 9.55 0.60 -14.42
CA LEU A 79 8.79 1.85 -14.34
C LEU A 79 9.65 2.99 -14.87
N LEU A 80 9.16 3.69 -15.89
CA LEU A 80 9.84 4.83 -16.50
C LEU A 80 9.02 6.10 -16.30
N ARG A 81 9.59 7.09 -15.60
CA ARG A 81 9.02 8.44 -15.51
C ARG A 81 9.77 9.39 -16.44
N SER A 82 9.02 10.06 -17.31
CA SER A 82 9.54 11.09 -18.21
C SER A 82 8.84 12.42 -17.94
N GLU A 83 9.60 13.52 -17.91
CA GLU A 83 9.01 14.88 -17.83
C GLU A 83 8.46 15.37 -19.18
N GLY A 84 8.84 14.72 -20.27
CA GLY A 84 8.36 15.01 -21.62
C GLY A 84 7.62 13.84 -22.27
N THR A 85 6.90 14.13 -23.35
CA THR A 85 6.27 13.11 -24.19
C THR A 85 7.33 12.33 -24.94
N LEU A 86 7.34 11.00 -24.75
CA LEU A 86 8.14 10.10 -25.58
C LEU A 86 7.36 9.77 -26.85
N SER A 87 8.03 9.80 -28.00
CA SER A 87 7.43 9.45 -29.29
C SER A 87 7.83 8.05 -29.74
N GLY A 88 6.92 7.32 -30.37
CA GLY A 88 7.18 6.00 -30.95
C GLY A 88 7.12 4.87 -29.93
N ALA A 89 7.54 3.67 -30.35
CA ALA A 89 7.65 2.53 -29.46
C ALA A 89 8.76 2.76 -28.42
N VAL A 90 8.46 2.49 -27.16
CA VAL A 90 9.38 2.63 -26.03
C VAL A 90 9.72 1.23 -25.52
N SER A 91 11.01 0.89 -25.46
CA SER A 91 11.45 -0.41 -24.96
C SER A 91 12.72 -0.28 -24.13
N VAL A 92 12.83 -1.05 -23.06
CA VAL A 92 14.00 -1.11 -22.19
C VAL A 92 14.73 -2.42 -22.40
N THR A 93 16.03 -2.35 -22.67
CA THR A 93 16.92 -3.51 -22.76
C THR A 93 17.76 -3.61 -21.49
N LEU A 94 17.79 -4.80 -20.89
CA LEU A 94 18.66 -5.13 -19.77
C LEU A 94 19.62 -6.24 -20.21
N ALA A 95 20.89 -5.88 -20.42
CA ALA A 95 21.94 -6.77 -20.90
C ALA A 95 22.80 -7.28 -19.72
N GLY A 96 22.55 -8.52 -19.30
CA GLY A 96 23.34 -9.24 -18.30
C GLY A 96 24.48 -10.04 -18.92
N ALA A 97 25.19 -10.81 -18.08
CA ALA A 97 26.32 -11.64 -18.52
C ALA A 97 25.88 -12.86 -19.34
N SER A 98 24.78 -13.51 -18.93
CA SER A 98 24.22 -14.75 -19.48
C SER A 98 23.07 -14.49 -20.46
N GLN A 99 22.28 -13.44 -20.22
CA GLN A 99 21.06 -13.15 -20.97
C GLN A 99 20.85 -11.65 -21.19
N THR A 100 20.17 -11.33 -22.28
CA THR A 100 19.69 -9.97 -22.58
C THR A 100 18.18 -10.03 -22.75
N VAL A 101 17.47 -9.18 -22.00
CA VAL A 101 16.00 -9.11 -22.04
C VAL A 101 15.54 -7.74 -22.54
N SER A 102 14.45 -7.71 -23.29
CA SER A 102 13.83 -6.49 -23.80
C SER A 102 12.40 -6.40 -23.29
N VAL A 103 12.07 -5.29 -22.66
CA VAL A 103 10.76 -5.01 -22.06
C VAL A 103 10.08 -3.92 -22.86
N GLU A 104 8.93 -4.23 -23.45
CA GLU A 104 8.08 -3.21 -24.08
C GLU A 104 7.36 -2.39 -23.01
N MET A 105 7.36 -1.07 -23.19
CA MET A 105 6.79 -0.12 -22.24
C MET A 105 5.53 0.50 -22.83
N ASN A 106 4.49 0.67 -22.01
CA ASN A 106 3.25 1.33 -22.42
C ASN A 106 2.77 2.37 -21.38
N ASP A 107 2.05 3.38 -21.86
CA ASP A 107 1.40 4.49 -21.12
C ASP A 107 -0.05 4.64 -21.62
N GLN A 108 -0.78 3.51 -21.61
CA GLN A 108 -2.11 3.35 -22.22
C GLN A 108 -3.23 3.13 -21.19
N GLY A 109 -2.92 3.19 -19.89
CA GLY A 109 -3.83 2.91 -18.79
C GLY A 109 -4.20 1.43 -18.68
N THR A 110 -3.39 0.55 -19.25
CA THR A 110 -3.57 -0.91 -19.23
C THR A 110 -2.41 -1.56 -18.51
N ALA A 111 -2.71 -2.53 -17.65
CA ALA A 111 -1.70 -3.21 -16.83
C ALA A 111 -0.48 -3.63 -17.69
N PRO A 112 0.76 -3.38 -17.22
CA PRO A 112 1.10 -2.88 -15.89
C PRO A 112 0.93 -1.36 -15.66
N ASP A 113 0.59 -0.58 -16.68
CA ASP A 113 0.26 0.83 -16.51
C ASP A 113 -1.17 1.02 -15.94
N VAL A 114 -1.34 2.01 -15.09
CA VAL A 114 -2.62 2.32 -14.40
C VAL A 114 -3.30 3.57 -14.94
N ARG A 115 -2.59 4.43 -15.68
CA ARG A 115 -3.17 5.69 -16.16
C ARG A 115 -2.53 6.17 -17.45
N ALA A 116 -3.30 6.13 -18.53
CA ALA A 116 -2.89 6.60 -19.84
C ALA A 116 -2.47 8.08 -19.86
N GLY A 117 -1.33 8.36 -20.49
CA GLY A 117 -0.81 9.69 -20.78
C GLY A 117 -0.35 10.48 -19.56
N ASP A 118 -0.02 9.82 -18.45
CA ASP A 118 0.46 10.49 -17.24
C ASP A 118 1.99 10.67 -17.19
N GLY A 119 2.68 10.22 -18.25
CA GLY A 119 4.14 10.29 -18.37
C GLY A 119 4.86 9.19 -17.61
N ILE A 120 4.12 8.21 -17.07
CA ILE A 120 4.65 7.00 -16.46
C ILE A 120 4.42 5.84 -17.43
N TRP A 121 5.50 5.22 -17.84
CA TRP A 121 5.47 4.05 -18.71
C TRP A 121 5.82 2.83 -17.87
N ALA A 122 5.08 1.74 -18.06
CA ALA A 122 5.31 0.51 -17.31
C ALA A 122 5.48 -0.69 -18.25
N GLY A 123 6.28 -1.66 -17.81
CA GLY A 123 6.51 -2.94 -18.48
C GLY A 123 6.89 -4.01 -17.47
N VAL A 124 6.65 -5.28 -17.80
CA VAL A 124 7.00 -6.43 -16.96
C VAL A 124 7.65 -7.50 -17.84
N VAL A 125 8.64 -8.19 -17.27
CA VAL A 125 9.23 -9.40 -17.85
C VAL A 125 9.36 -10.48 -16.77
N ASP A 126 9.09 -11.73 -17.12
CA ASP A 126 9.04 -12.85 -16.17
C ASP A 126 10.41 -13.35 -15.73
N ALA A 127 11.45 -13.12 -16.53
CA ALA A 127 12.82 -13.49 -16.23
C ALA A 127 13.77 -12.38 -16.67
N ALA A 128 14.78 -12.09 -15.86
CA ALA A 128 15.75 -11.04 -16.11
C ALA A 128 17.07 -11.33 -15.38
N PRO A 129 18.22 -10.87 -15.92
CA PRO A 129 19.50 -11.04 -15.26
C PRO A 129 19.52 -10.25 -13.93
N GLN A 130 20.17 -10.81 -12.91
CA GLN A 130 20.33 -10.18 -11.59
C GLN A 130 21.20 -8.91 -11.61
N SER A 131 22.07 -8.77 -12.60
CA SER A 131 22.76 -7.52 -12.88
C SER A 131 22.89 -7.31 -14.38
N GLY A 132 22.88 -6.07 -14.85
CA GLY A 132 22.97 -5.78 -16.27
C GLY A 132 23.07 -4.31 -16.60
N ARG A 133 23.47 -4.02 -17.84
CA ARG A 133 23.44 -2.66 -18.40
C ARG A 133 22.04 -2.35 -18.90
N VAL A 134 21.53 -1.18 -18.55
CA VAL A 134 20.21 -0.69 -18.96
C VAL A 134 20.35 0.21 -20.17
N ALA A 135 19.52 -0.01 -21.19
CA ALA A 135 19.38 0.90 -22.32
C ALA A 135 17.89 1.15 -22.62
N LEU A 136 17.50 2.41 -22.78
CA LEU A 136 16.14 2.80 -23.18
C LEU A 136 16.13 3.17 -24.66
N LYS A 137 15.35 2.46 -25.46
CA LYS A 137 15.09 2.79 -26.86
C LYS A 137 13.76 3.52 -26.98
N THR A 138 13.79 4.63 -27.72
CA THR A 138 12.64 5.50 -28.03
C THR A 138 12.65 5.83 -29.51
N GLY A 139 11.61 6.50 -30.02
CA GLY A 139 11.61 7.02 -31.40
C GLY A 139 12.70 8.05 -31.67
N SER A 140 13.20 8.74 -30.63
CA SER A 140 14.30 9.72 -30.75
C SER A 140 15.70 9.11 -30.70
N GLY A 141 15.84 7.83 -30.35
CA GLY A 141 17.14 7.15 -30.22
C GLY A 141 17.24 6.28 -28.98
N THR A 142 18.48 5.94 -28.60
CA THR A 142 18.79 5.08 -27.45
C THR A 142 19.53 5.88 -26.36
N LEU A 143 19.11 5.74 -25.11
CA LEU A 143 19.74 6.32 -23.93
C LEU A 143 20.35 5.21 -23.05
N ASP A 144 21.57 5.42 -22.53
CA ASP A 144 22.24 4.50 -21.60
C ASP A 144 21.89 4.85 -20.15
N GLY A 145 21.45 3.85 -19.37
CA GLY A 145 21.01 3.97 -17.99
C GLY A 145 22.04 3.50 -16.96
N ASN A 146 23.25 3.14 -17.39
CA ASN A 146 24.30 2.49 -16.61
C ASN A 146 23.95 1.05 -16.17
N ARG A 147 24.85 0.46 -15.39
CA ARG A 147 24.69 -0.89 -14.82
C ARG A 147 23.84 -0.82 -13.55
N VAL A 148 22.93 -1.79 -13.40
CA VAL A 148 22.13 -2.02 -12.20
C VAL A 148 22.37 -3.44 -11.67
N GLU A 149 22.11 -3.64 -10.38
CA GLU A 149 22.33 -4.91 -9.68
C GLU A 149 21.32 -5.06 -8.53
N TRP A 150 20.69 -6.22 -8.44
CA TRP A 150 19.78 -6.59 -7.35
C TRP A 150 20.47 -7.58 -6.40
N ALA A 151 19.98 -7.64 -5.17
CA ALA A 151 20.40 -8.68 -4.22
C ALA A 151 19.94 -10.07 -4.69
N GLU A 152 20.71 -11.09 -4.36
CA GLU A 152 20.38 -12.51 -4.50
C GLU A 152 19.28 -12.88 -3.50
N ASP A 153 18.02 -12.67 -3.88
CA ASP A 153 16.86 -13.09 -3.09
C ASP A 153 15.66 -13.44 -3.98
N ASP A 154 14.65 -14.07 -3.37
CA ASP A 154 13.42 -14.54 -4.04
C ASP A 154 12.34 -13.44 -4.18
N ARG A 155 12.70 -12.16 -4.02
CA ARG A 155 11.71 -11.07 -4.04
C ARG A 155 11.51 -10.56 -5.45
N ALA A 156 10.32 -10.02 -5.68
CA ALA A 156 10.00 -9.32 -6.92
C ALA A 156 10.95 -8.13 -7.10
N ARG A 157 11.53 -8.03 -8.30
CA ARG A 157 12.51 -7.00 -8.65
C ARG A 157 11.83 -5.82 -9.33
N GLU A 158 12.29 -4.62 -9.03
CA GLU A 158 11.78 -3.40 -9.64
C GLU A 158 12.95 -2.57 -10.21
N LEU A 159 12.78 -2.09 -11.45
CA LEU A 159 13.71 -1.21 -12.14
C LEU A 159 13.04 0.16 -12.32
N GLN A 160 13.49 1.17 -11.57
CA GLN A 160 13.01 2.53 -11.71
C GLN A 160 13.90 3.31 -12.67
N LEU A 161 13.29 3.91 -13.68
CA LEU A 161 13.93 4.69 -14.72
C LEU A 161 13.40 6.13 -14.68
N ARG A 162 14.30 7.10 -14.82
CA ARG A 162 13.95 8.52 -14.96
C ARG A 162 14.79 9.18 -16.03
N ILE A 163 14.16 9.99 -16.88
CA ILE A 163 14.89 10.84 -17.83
C ILE A 163 14.97 12.24 -17.23
N VAL A 164 16.19 12.70 -16.95
CA VAL A 164 16.46 14.04 -16.41
C VAL A 164 17.48 14.69 -17.33
N ASP A 165 17.12 15.84 -17.93
CA ASP A 165 17.98 16.58 -18.86
C ASP A 165 18.53 15.72 -20.02
N GLY A 166 17.71 14.81 -20.55
CA GLY A 166 18.09 13.90 -21.64
C GLY A 166 19.00 12.73 -21.21
N VAL A 167 19.31 12.61 -19.92
CA VAL A 167 20.10 11.51 -19.35
C VAL A 167 19.17 10.50 -18.68
N LEU A 168 19.34 9.22 -19.01
CA LEU A 168 18.63 8.14 -18.36
C LEU A 168 19.32 7.78 -17.03
N LYS A 169 18.55 7.82 -15.94
CA LYS A 169 18.96 7.30 -14.64
C LYS A 169 18.20 6.01 -14.37
N ALA A 170 18.91 4.96 -14.01
CA ALA A 170 18.33 3.67 -13.64
C ALA A 170 18.68 3.32 -12.19
N GLU A 171 17.69 2.81 -11.45
CA GLU A 171 17.82 2.40 -10.06
C GLU A 171 17.18 1.02 -9.88
N ALA A 172 17.99 0.04 -9.45
CA ALA A 172 17.50 -1.27 -9.04
C ALA A 172 16.96 -1.19 -7.61
N THR A 173 15.70 -1.57 -7.44
CA THR A 173 15.04 -1.62 -6.14
C THR A 173 14.39 -2.99 -5.94
N VAL A 174 14.13 -3.33 -4.69
CA VAL A 174 13.25 -4.46 -4.36
C VAL A 174 11.83 -3.92 -4.33
N HIS A 175 10.92 -4.58 -5.04
CA HIS A 175 9.52 -4.15 -5.05
C HIS A 175 8.94 -4.22 -3.63
N GLN A 176 8.59 -3.07 -3.06
CA GLN A 176 8.06 -2.98 -1.69
C GLN A 176 6.54 -3.18 -1.60
N GLY A 177 5.84 -3.53 -2.69
CA GLY A 177 4.42 -3.85 -2.60
C GLY A 177 3.67 -4.21 -3.89
N VAL A 178 3.15 -5.45 -3.88
CA VAL A 178 2.01 -6.01 -4.66
C VAL A 178 2.31 -6.52 -6.08
N ALA A 179 2.54 -7.84 -6.17
CA ALA A 179 2.54 -8.57 -7.44
C ALA A 179 1.21 -8.41 -8.19
N ALA A 180 1.28 -7.91 -9.42
CA ALA A 180 0.25 -8.14 -10.43
C ALA A 180 0.27 -9.64 -10.77
N VAL A 181 -0.84 -10.33 -10.54
CA VAL A 181 -1.02 -11.72 -10.97
C VAL A 181 -1.20 -11.72 -12.49
N ALA A 182 -0.18 -12.16 -13.22
CA ALA A 182 -0.36 -12.71 -14.55
C ALA A 182 -0.93 -14.12 -14.39
N THR A 183 -2.14 -14.36 -14.89
CA THR A 183 -2.68 -15.72 -15.04
C THR A 183 -1.92 -16.44 -16.15
N PRO A 184 -1.33 -17.63 -15.91
CA PRO A 184 -1.04 -18.55 -16.99
C PRO A 184 -2.32 -19.28 -17.38
N ASN A 185 -2.62 -19.28 -18.68
CA ASN A 185 -3.65 -20.12 -19.28
C ASN A 185 -3.46 -21.58 -18.83
N GLY A 186 -4.53 -22.17 -18.29
CA GLY A 186 -4.69 -23.60 -18.18
C GLY A 186 -5.08 -24.19 -19.54
N ASP A 187 -4.24 -25.12 -19.99
CA ASP A 187 -4.38 -26.18 -20.98
C ASP A 187 -5.81 -26.55 -21.44
N PRO A 188 -5.96 -26.99 -22.71
CA PRO A 188 -6.53 -28.32 -22.87
C PRO A 188 -5.71 -29.22 -23.83
N MET A 189 -5.44 -30.42 -23.32
CA MET A 189 -5.08 -31.65 -24.05
C MET A 189 -5.32 -31.64 -25.56
N GLY A 190 -4.26 -31.92 -26.31
CA GLY A 190 -4.31 -32.44 -27.66
C GLY A 190 -2.94 -32.95 -28.12
N LYS A 191 -2.72 -34.28 -28.06
CA LYS A 191 -1.62 -34.94 -28.79
C LYS A 191 -1.68 -34.54 -30.27
N PRO A 192 -0.51 -34.38 -30.93
CA PRO A 192 -0.23 -35.35 -31.99
C PRO A 192 1.24 -35.82 -32.06
N VAL A 193 1.34 -37.14 -32.28
CA VAL A 193 2.23 -37.91 -33.18
C VAL A 193 3.50 -37.23 -33.73
N PRO A 194 4.67 -37.90 -33.67
CA PRO A 194 5.90 -37.45 -34.29
C PRO A 194 5.90 -37.73 -35.80
N VAL A 195 6.39 -36.78 -36.62
CA VAL A 195 6.78 -37.04 -38.01
C VAL A 195 8.27 -36.79 -38.15
N ALA A 196 8.94 -37.81 -38.67
CA ALA A 196 10.37 -37.90 -38.89
C ALA A 196 10.86 -37.12 -40.12
N ALA A 197 12.10 -36.67 -40.03
CA ALA A 197 13.11 -36.61 -41.10
C ALA A 197 14.44 -36.43 -40.34
N GLY A 198 15.43 -37.33 -40.37
CA GLY A 198 15.93 -38.11 -41.49
C GLY A 198 17.29 -37.50 -41.87
N GLU A 199 18.38 -38.14 -41.40
CA GLU A 199 19.71 -38.35 -42.01
C GLU A 199 20.51 -37.15 -42.62
N ALA A 200 21.84 -37.07 -42.63
CA ALA A 200 22.97 -37.91 -42.22
C ALA A 200 24.25 -37.03 -42.18
N GLY A 201 25.32 -37.49 -41.51
CA GLY A 201 26.65 -36.90 -41.70
C GLY A 201 27.67 -37.26 -40.63
N SER A 202 28.31 -38.42 -40.79
CA SER A 202 29.33 -39.00 -39.91
C SER A 202 30.65 -38.22 -39.82
N ALA A 203 31.33 -38.44 -38.68
CA ALA A 203 32.69 -38.03 -38.29
C ALA A 203 33.83 -38.63 -39.19
N PRO A 204 35.13 -38.34 -38.94
CA PRO A 204 35.86 -38.95 -37.82
C PRO A 204 36.93 -38.07 -37.11
N ALA A 205 37.31 -38.48 -35.89
CA ALA A 205 38.51 -38.08 -35.14
C ALA A 205 39.78 -38.76 -35.72
N PRO A 206 41.01 -38.41 -35.27
CA PRO A 206 41.58 -39.13 -34.12
C PRO A 206 42.62 -38.41 -33.22
N ALA A 207 42.69 -38.91 -31.98
CA ALA A 207 43.85 -39.31 -31.15
C ALA A 207 45.00 -38.36 -30.72
N GLY A 208 45.31 -38.47 -29.42
CA GLY A 208 46.62 -38.25 -28.78
C GLY A 208 46.56 -37.28 -27.60
N ASP A 209 47.25 -37.42 -26.47
CA ASP A 209 48.05 -38.49 -25.86
C ASP A 209 48.36 -38.02 -24.41
N MET A 210 48.80 -38.94 -23.56
CA MET A 210 49.14 -38.82 -22.14
C MET A 210 50.26 -37.80 -21.82
N GLY A 211 50.30 -37.29 -20.58
CA GLY A 211 51.46 -36.50 -20.10
C GLY A 211 51.40 -35.97 -18.67
N GLU A 212 51.58 -36.88 -17.71
CA GLU A 212 52.21 -36.76 -16.37
C GLU A 212 52.79 -35.41 -15.88
N ALA A 213 52.49 -35.09 -14.60
CA ALA A 213 53.26 -34.18 -13.75
C ALA A 213 54.61 -34.81 -13.35
N PRO A 214 55.65 -34.02 -12.95
CA PRO A 214 55.80 -33.80 -11.51
C PRO A 214 56.46 -32.47 -11.07
N ARG A 215 56.08 -32.09 -9.85
CA ARG A 215 56.80 -31.38 -8.77
C ARG A 215 58.20 -30.79 -9.05
N THR A 216 58.37 -29.52 -8.67
CA THR A 216 59.53 -29.06 -7.88
C THR A 216 59.14 -27.92 -6.94
N ALA A 217 59.81 -27.90 -5.81
CA ALA A 217 59.54 -27.10 -4.63
C ALA A 217 60.62 -26.01 -4.42
N VAL A 218 60.38 -25.19 -3.38
CA VAL A 218 61.36 -24.38 -2.61
C VAL A 218 61.74 -23.03 -3.22
N SER A 219 61.34 -21.93 -2.59
CA SER A 219 62.25 -21.18 -1.71
C SER A 219 61.53 -20.05 -0.96
N ALA A 220 61.60 -20.13 0.36
CA ALA A 220 61.17 -19.09 1.30
C ALA A 220 62.37 -18.21 1.67
N GLY A 221 62.13 -16.91 1.84
CA GLY A 221 63.07 -15.94 2.40
C GLY A 221 62.33 -14.95 3.32
N PRO A 222 63.01 -14.34 4.31
CA PRO A 222 62.44 -14.01 5.62
C PRO A 222 62.19 -12.50 5.88
N THR A 223 61.28 -12.23 6.85
CA THR A 223 61.17 -11.20 7.95
C THR A 223 61.95 -9.86 7.87
N PRO A 224 61.61 -8.74 8.59
CA PRO A 224 60.77 -8.56 9.81
C PRO A 224 59.77 -7.36 9.76
N GLY A 225 58.68 -7.27 10.53
CA GLY A 225 58.57 -7.09 11.99
C GLY A 225 58.58 -5.59 12.38
N VAL A 226 57.54 -5.10 13.10
CA VAL A 226 57.62 -4.18 14.27
C VAL A 226 56.30 -3.39 14.53
N ALA A 227 55.92 -3.43 15.82
CA ALA A 227 55.22 -2.46 16.67
C ALA A 227 53.68 -2.37 16.72
N ALA A 228 53.21 -2.58 17.96
CA ALA A 228 51.89 -2.35 18.49
C ALA A 228 51.81 -1.01 19.25
N GLY A 229 50.66 -0.32 19.12
CA GLY A 229 50.01 0.60 20.08
C GLY A 229 50.66 1.96 20.38
N PRO A 230 50.01 2.86 21.18
CA PRO A 230 48.59 2.95 21.57
C PRO A 230 47.97 4.39 21.47
N ALA A 231 46.66 4.45 21.75
CA ALA A 231 45.84 5.55 22.32
C ALA A 231 46.29 7.03 22.26
N SER A 232 45.37 7.92 21.82
CA SER A 232 44.88 9.08 22.58
C SER A 232 43.90 9.94 21.73
N GLY A 233 42.69 10.19 22.25
CA GLY A 233 41.91 11.40 21.91
C GLY A 233 42.60 12.64 22.51
N PRO A 234 42.14 13.89 22.25
CA PRO A 234 40.81 14.31 22.71
C PRO A 234 40.13 15.45 21.92
N ALA A 235 38.99 15.87 22.48
CA ALA A 235 38.51 17.24 22.64
C ALA A 235 37.64 17.89 21.54
N ALA A 236 36.41 18.15 21.99
CA ALA A 236 35.46 19.11 21.46
C ALA A 236 36.04 20.53 21.34
N ALA A 237 35.62 21.25 20.30
CA ALA A 237 35.73 22.71 20.23
C ALA A 237 34.42 23.32 19.70
N ARG A 238 33.81 24.14 20.55
CA ARG A 238 32.77 25.12 20.24
C ARG A 238 33.30 26.15 19.22
N PRO A 239 32.46 26.74 18.35
CA PRO A 239 32.76 28.03 17.79
C PRO A 239 32.23 29.16 18.69
N VAL A 240 33.14 30.00 19.15
CA VAL A 240 32.91 31.28 19.81
C VAL A 240 32.65 32.33 18.72
N GLN A 241 31.52 33.03 18.79
CA GLN A 241 31.26 34.26 18.04
C GLN A 241 31.83 35.46 18.80
N SER A 242 32.85 36.10 18.24
CA SER A 242 33.10 37.55 18.38
C SER A 242 34.17 38.00 17.41
N GLY A 243 33.85 39.03 16.64
CA GLY A 243 34.77 39.63 15.68
C GLY A 243 34.07 40.73 14.89
N ALA A 244 33.81 41.85 15.57
CA ALA A 244 33.54 43.12 14.93
C ALA A 244 34.77 43.50 14.06
N VAL A 245 34.54 43.77 12.78
CA VAL A 245 35.51 44.46 11.92
C VAL A 245 34.76 45.60 11.24
N ASP A 246 35.17 46.80 11.61
CA ASP A 246 34.91 48.05 10.93
C ASP A 246 35.27 47.94 9.44
N ALA A 247 34.29 48.23 8.58
CA ALA A 247 34.54 48.53 7.17
C ALA A 247 33.89 49.86 6.83
N ARG A 248 34.70 50.92 6.89
CA ARG A 248 34.37 52.28 6.45
C ARG A 248 35.13 52.60 5.17
N ALA A 249 34.44 52.49 4.03
CA ALA A 249 34.69 53.19 2.76
C ALA A 249 33.50 52.77 1.85
N GLY A 250 32.53 53.60 1.54
CA GLY A 250 32.68 54.87 0.84
C GLY A 250 31.93 54.74 -0.49
N ALA A 251 30.59 54.78 -0.45
CA ALA A 251 29.75 54.92 -1.63
C ALA A 251 28.71 56.01 -1.35
N ALA A 252 28.87 57.12 -2.06
CA ALA A 252 28.01 58.29 -1.99
C ALA A 252 26.56 57.91 -2.35
N VAL A 253 25.69 57.91 -1.34
CA VAL A 253 24.25 57.95 -1.55
C VAL A 253 23.86 59.42 -1.55
N ALA A 254 23.38 59.88 -2.71
CA ALA A 254 22.81 61.20 -2.87
C ALA A 254 21.62 61.37 -1.92
N GLU A 255 21.74 62.30 -0.98
CA GLU A 255 20.61 62.86 -0.24
C GLU A 255 19.68 63.57 -1.23
N ARG A 256 18.58 62.90 -1.59
CA ARG A 256 17.36 63.62 -1.98
C ARG A 256 16.49 63.74 -0.75
N GLY A 257 16.44 64.94 -0.21
CA GLY A 257 15.46 65.34 0.78
C GLY A 257 14.06 65.03 0.28
N VAL A 258 13.37 64.14 0.99
CA VAL A 258 11.93 63.99 0.90
C VAL A 258 11.38 64.55 2.20
N GLY A 259 10.92 65.80 2.11
CA GLY A 259 10.13 66.42 3.15
C GLY A 259 8.96 65.52 3.54
N GLY A 260 8.65 65.52 4.83
CA GLY A 260 7.44 64.92 5.36
C GLY A 260 6.19 65.43 4.63
N TRP A 261 5.07 64.75 4.87
CA TRP A 261 3.72 64.95 4.30
C TRP A 261 3.31 64.04 3.12
N GLY A 262 4.09 63.00 2.77
CA GLY A 262 3.79 62.10 1.64
C GLY A 262 3.41 60.64 1.95
N VAL A 263 3.35 60.20 3.21
CA VAL A 263 3.23 58.76 3.55
C VAL A 263 1.77 58.29 3.71
N VAL A 264 0.82 59.20 3.87
CA VAL A 264 -0.60 58.87 4.10
C VAL A 264 -1.32 58.25 2.87
N PRO A 265 -1.09 58.67 1.60
CA PRO A 265 -1.85 58.09 0.49
C PRO A 265 -1.42 56.66 0.12
N GLY A 266 -0.16 56.28 0.36
CA GLY A 266 0.35 54.94 0.01
C GLY A 266 -0.24 53.82 0.89
N VAL A 267 -0.36 54.08 2.19
CA VAL A 267 -0.95 53.11 3.13
C VAL A 267 -2.46 52.94 2.89
N LEU A 268 -3.16 54.03 2.56
CA LEU A 268 -4.58 53.96 2.24
C LEU A 268 -4.85 53.16 0.96
N ALA A 269 -4.04 53.35 -0.08
CA ALA A 269 -4.15 52.59 -1.32
C ALA A 269 -3.92 51.09 -1.12
N LEU A 270 -2.96 50.71 -0.26
CA LEU A 270 -2.69 49.31 0.08
C LEU A 270 -3.87 48.67 0.83
N LEU A 271 -4.47 49.38 1.79
CA LEU A 271 -5.64 48.91 2.53
C LEU A 271 -6.87 48.74 1.62
N PHE A 272 -7.06 49.63 0.65
CA PHE A 272 -8.12 49.48 -0.36
C PHE A 272 -7.89 48.27 -1.28
N ALA A 273 -6.65 47.99 -1.68
CA ALA A 273 -6.30 46.83 -2.48
C ALA A 273 -6.57 45.50 -1.74
N ILE A 274 -6.20 45.43 -0.45
CA ILE A 274 -6.47 44.25 0.39
C ILE A 274 -7.98 44.06 0.61
N GLY A 275 -8.72 45.15 0.85
CA GLY A 275 -10.17 45.11 0.98
C GLY A 275 -10.87 44.64 -0.29
N ALA A 276 -10.47 45.14 -1.45
CA ALA A 276 -11.00 44.71 -2.76
C ALA A 276 -10.72 43.22 -3.04
N LEU A 277 -9.52 42.75 -2.68
CA LEU A 277 -9.15 41.33 -2.83
C LEU A 277 -9.99 40.42 -1.93
N ALA A 278 -10.24 40.81 -0.67
CA ALA A 278 -11.08 40.05 0.25
C ALA A 278 -12.55 39.96 -0.25
N VAL A 279 -13.07 41.03 -0.84
CA VAL A 279 -14.42 41.04 -1.45
C VAL A 279 -14.46 40.16 -2.70
N ALA A 280 -13.44 40.21 -3.56
CA ALA A 280 -13.35 39.37 -4.75
C ALA A 280 -13.29 37.87 -4.39
N LEU A 281 -12.50 37.50 -3.37
CA LEU A 281 -12.42 36.12 -2.87
C LEU A 281 -13.75 35.63 -2.28
N ARG A 282 -14.48 36.51 -1.58
CA ARG A 282 -15.80 36.18 -1.02
C ARG A 282 -16.90 36.07 -2.11
N ALA A 283 -16.82 36.89 -3.15
CA ALA A 283 -17.72 36.78 -4.31
C ALA A 283 -17.44 35.49 -5.09
N TRP A 284 -16.17 35.08 -5.19
CA TRP A 284 -15.81 33.84 -5.90
C TRP A 284 -16.17 32.59 -5.12
N SER A 285 -16.08 32.60 -3.78
CA SER A 285 -16.51 31.47 -2.95
C SER A 285 -18.04 31.27 -2.94
N THR A 286 -18.81 32.34 -3.15
CA THR A 286 -20.29 32.28 -3.20
C THR A 286 -20.83 32.05 -4.62
N GLY A 287 -20.03 32.31 -5.65
CA GLY A 287 -20.42 32.17 -7.06
C GLY A 287 -20.40 30.75 -7.63
N LYS A 288 -19.92 29.75 -6.89
CA LYS A 288 -19.74 28.36 -7.38
C LYS A 288 -21.01 27.49 -7.39
N GLY A 289 -22.20 28.05 -7.17
CA GLY A 289 -23.41 27.26 -6.92
C GLY A 289 -24.67 27.65 -7.69
N ARG A 290 -24.57 28.40 -8.78
CA ARG A 290 -25.74 28.67 -9.65
C ARG A 290 -25.45 28.24 -11.09
N ALA A 291 -25.00 27.00 -11.24
CA ALA A 291 -25.30 26.25 -12.46
C ALA A 291 -26.81 26.35 -12.65
N GLY A 292 -27.24 26.75 -13.85
CA GLY A 292 -28.65 26.96 -14.17
C GLY A 292 -29.46 25.77 -13.69
N ALA A 293 -30.67 26.03 -13.22
CA ALA A 293 -31.71 25.03 -13.09
C ALA A 293 -32.04 24.50 -14.50
N GLY A 294 -31.13 23.71 -15.06
CA GLY A 294 -31.43 22.83 -16.16
C GLY A 294 -32.51 21.90 -15.65
N GLU A 295 -33.56 21.74 -16.46
CA GLU A 295 -34.59 20.76 -16.20
C GLU A 295 -33.93 19.45 -15.76
N PRO A 296 -34.41 18.81 -14.68
CA PRO A 296 -33.85 17.56 -14.22
C PRO A 296 -33.94 16.57 -15.38
N SER A 297 -32.81 16.33 -16.05
CA SER A 297 -32.70 15.29 -17.05
C SER A 297 -33.30 14.04 -16.40
N PRO A 298 -34.29 13.38 -17.05
CA PRO A 298 -34.91 12.20 -16.48
C PRO A 298 -33.80 11.21 -16.17
N SER A 299 -33.52 11.05 -14.88
CA SER A 299 -32.47 10.15 -14.41
C SER A 299 -32.91 8.77 -14.82
N LEU A 300 -32.26 8.21 -15.84
CA LEU A 300 -32.44 6.82 -16.19
C LEU A 300 -32.23 6.01 -14.90
N PRO A 301 -33.12 5.06 -14.59
CA PRO A 301 -32.97 4.25 -13.38
C PRO A 301 -31.59 3.63 -13.41
N LEU A 302 -30.77 3.96 -12.41
CA LEU A 302 -29.46 3.36 -12.24
C LEU A 302 -29.66 1.84 -12.18
N PRO A 303 -28.85 1.06 -12.91
CA PRO A 303 -28.97 -0.39 -12.87
C PRO A 303 -28.87 -0.88 -11.43
N THR A 304 -29.76 -1.78 -11.04
CA THR A 304 -29.75 -2.41 -9.72
C THR A 304 -28.39 -3.06 -9.51
N ARG A 305 -27.65 -2.62 -8.48
CA ARG A 305 -26.34 -3.19 -8.18
C ARG A 305 -26.53 -4.64 -7.74
N MET A 306 -25.67 -5.52 -8.25
CA MET A 306 -25.59 -6.88 -7.73
C MET A 306 -25.15 -6.83 -6.27
N SER A 307 -25.78 -7.63 -5.43
CA SER A 307 -25.39 -7.76 -4.03
C SER A 307 -23.93 -8.23 -3.93
N GLU A 308 -23.09 -7.43 -3.26
CA GLU A 308 -21.70 -7.83 -3.01
C GLU A 308 -21.67 -9.05 -2.07
N PRO A 309 -20.83 -10.05 -2.33
CA PRO A 309 -20.66 -11.17 -1.40
C PRO A 309 -20.15 -10.71 -0.03
N GLY A 310 -20.49 -11.47 1.01
CA GLY A 310 -19.98 -11.24 2.36
C GLY A 310 -18.46 -11.38 2.44
N LEU A 311 -17.83 -10.62 3.35
CA LEU A 311 -16.37 -10.55 3.51
C LEU A 311 -15.71 -11.91 3.78
N LEU A 312 -16.35 -12.82 4.50
CA LEU A 312 -15.88 -14.21 4.68
C LEU A 312 -16.91 -15.21 4.11
N GLY A 313 -17.66 -14.77 3.11
CA GLY A 313 -18.61 -15.57 2.35
C GLY A 313 -20.06 -15.40 2.75
N PRO A 314 -20.95 -16.22 2.16
CA PRO A 314 -22.40 -16.10 2.36
C PRO A 314 -22.78 -16.08 3.84
N GLY A 315 -23.58 -15.08 4.24
CA GLY A 315 -24.02 -14.89 5.62
C GLY A 315 -23.15 -13.95 6.45
N THR A 316 -21.96 -13.58 5.97
CA THR A 316 -21.16 -12.50 6.61
C THR A 316 -21.48 -11.13 5.99
N PRO A 317 -21.30 -10.02 6.73
CA PRO A 317 -21.48 -8.69 6.17
C PRO A 317 -20.56 -8.44 4.97
N SER A 318 -21.08 -7.84 3.90
CA SER A 318 -20.25 -7.41 2.78
C SER A 318 -19.46 -6.15 3.15
N ALA A 319 -18.42 -5.85 2.37
CA ALA A 319 -17.62 -4.64 2.56
C ALA A 319 -18.41 -3.36 2.25
N SER A 320 -19.52 -3.44 1.52
CA SER A 320 -20.44 -2.34 1.20
C SER A 320 -21.69 -2.30 2.09
N ALA A 321 -21.96 -3.30 2.93
CA ALA A 321 -23.17 -3.40 3.77
C ALA A 321 -23.18 -2.45 5.00
N GLY A 322 -22.50 -1.31 4.91
CA GLY A 322 -22.36 -0.35 6.00
C GLY A 322 -21.36 -0.82 7.07
N VAL A 323 -21.63 -0.46 8.34
CA VAL A 323 -20.72 -0.71 9.47
C VAL A 323 -21.06 -2.04 10.15
N SER A 324 -20.05 -2.89 10.33
CA SER A 324 -20.12 -4.14 11.10
C SER A 324 -19.06 -4.17 12.19
N VAL A 325 -19.34 -4.84 13.32
CA VAL A 325 -18.42 -4.92 14.46
C VAL A 325 -17.83 -6.32 14.53
N TRP A 326 -16.50 -6.41 14.56
CA TRP A 326 -15.77 -7.67 14.52
C TRP A 326 -14.91 -7.82 15.77
N THR A 327 -14.86 -9.01 16.34
CA THR A 327 -14.04 -9.30 17.52
C THR A 327 -13.35 -10.66 17.38
N GLY A 328 -12.14 -10.77 17.93
CA GLY A 328 -11.37 -12.02 17.93
C GLY A 328 -9.98 -11.83 18.54
N PRO A 329 -9.17 -12.90 18.59
CA PRO A 329 -7.77 -12.84 19.01
C PRO A 329 -6.96 -11.94 18.07
N GLN A 330 -5.95 -11.23 18.57
CA GLN A 330 -5.12 -10.36 17.74
C GLN A 330 -4.43 -11.10 16.56
N ALA A 331 -4.14 -12.39 16.72
CA ALA A 331 -3.53 -13.22 15.68
C ALA A 331 -4.38 -13.31 14.39
N VAL A 332 -5.71 -13.16 14.46
CA VAL A 332 -6.59 -13.28 13.29
C VAL A 332 -6.76 -11.94 12.53
N LEU A 333 -6.29 -10.83 13.12
CA LEU A 333 -6.39 -9.51 12.50
C LEU A 333 -5.55 -9.41 11.23
N ARG A 334 -4.35 -10.00 11.22
CA ARG A 334 -3.48 -10.00 10.03
C ARG A 334 -4.13 -10.73 8.84
N PRO A 335 -4.61 -11.97 8.97
CA PRO A 335 -5.37 -12.63 7.91
C PRO A 335 -6.63 -11.87 7.49
N LEU A 336 -7.35 -11.25 8.44
CA LEU A 336 -8.51 -10.42 8.11
C LEU A 336 -8.14 -9.23 7.24
N LEU A 337 -7.11 -8.47 7.63
CA LEU A 337 -6.62 -7.33 6.88
C LEU A 337 -6.15 -7.75 5.47
N ALA A 338 -5.42 -8.87 5.36
CA ALA A 338 -5.01 -9.41 4.06
C ALA A 338 -6.21 -9.81 3.20
N HIS A 339 -7.25 -10.40 3.81
CA HIS A 339 -8.47 -10.76 3.10
C HIS A 339 -9.25 -9.54 2.62
N VAL A 340 -9.42 -8.51 3.47
CA VAL A 340 -10.08 -7.24 3.10
C VAL A 340 -9.28 -6.48 2.04
N ALA A 341 -7.95 -6.54 2.11
CA ALA A 341 -7.06 -5.92 1.12
C ALA A 341 -7.04 -6.67 -0.22
N ARG A 342 -7.62 -7.87 -0.31
CA ARG A 342 -7.60 -8.65 -1.55
C ARG A 342 -8.47 -7.96 -2.62
N GLY A 343 -7.79 -7.27 -3.54
CA GLY A 343 -8.42 -6.60 -4.69
C GLY A 343 -8.93 -5.17 -4.42
N ARG A 344 -8.64 -4.57 -3.25
CA ARG A 344 -8.99 -3.17 -2.98
C ARG A 344 -8.03 -2.48 -2.01
N PRO A 345 -7.84 -1.16 -2.12
CA PRO A 345 -7.22 -0.36 -1.07
C PRO A 345 -7.93 -0.49 0.28
N VAL A 346 -7.17 -0.44 1.36
CA VAL A 346 -7.72 -0.46 2.73
C VAL A 346 -7.25 0.76 3.50
N VAL A 347 -8.19 1.47 4.13
CA VAL A 347 -7.91 2.49 5.13
C VAL A 347 -7.99 1.84 6.51
N VAL A 348 -6.88 1.83 7.23
CA VAL A 348 -6.82 1.34 8.61
C VAL A 348 -6.71 2.53 9.56
N ALA A 349 -7.73 2.68 10.39
CA ALA A 349 -7.81 3.72 11.41
C ALA A 349 -7.43 3.15 12.78
N THR A 350 -6.47 3.77 13.47
CA THR A 350 -6.02 3.34 14.80
C THR A 350 -5.89 4.54 15.74
N GLY A 351 -6.25 4.36 17.01
CA GLY A 351 -6.09 5.41 18.04
C GLY A 351 -4.69 5.50 18.62
N GLU A 352 -3.91 4.43 18.49
CA GLU A 352 -2.53 4.31 18.96
C GLU A 352 -1.62 3.88 17.81
N ALA A 353 -0.31 4.06 17.98
CA ALA A 353 0.70 3.60 17.03
C ALA A 353 0.77 2.07 17.04
N VAL A 354 -0.11 1.43 16.28
CA VAL A 354 -0.11 -0.01 16.06
C VAL A 354 0.81 -0.31 14.87
N SER A 355 1.81 -1.17 15.09
CA SER A 355 2.62 -1.69 13.98
C SER A 355 1.73 -2.53 13.07
N MET A 356 1.53 -2.05 11.84
CA MET A 356 0.69 -2.72 10.87
C MET A 356 1.47 -3.85 10.20
N PRO A 357 0.93 -5.08 10.13
CA PRO A 357 1.60 -6.16 9.43
C PRO A 357 1.65 -5.86 7.94
N ALA A 358 2.74 -6.26 7.27
CA ALA A 358 2.76 -6.35 5.82
C ALA A 358 1.68 -7.36 5.40
N VAL A 359 0.70 -6.89 4.62
CA VAL A 359 -0.38 -7.71 4.08
C VAL A 359 -0.19 -7.88 2.58
N PHE A 360 -0.51 -9.08 2.09
CA PHE A 360 -0.61 -9.34 0.66
C PHE A 360 -1.97 -8.81 0.18
N GLY A 361 -2.00 -8.07 -0.93
CA GLY A 361 -3.21 -7.46 -1.47
C GLY A 361 -2.98 -6.02 -1.92
N GLY A 362 -4.02 -5.19 -1.92
CA GLY A 362 -3.96 -3.79 -2.29
C GLY A 362 -3.27 -2.90 -1.25
N PRO A 363 -3.09 -1.60 -1.57
CA PRO A 363 -2.40 -0.67 -0.70
C PRO A 363 -3.15 -0.46 0.62
N VAL A 364 -2.41 -0.39 1.73
CA VAL A 364 -2.95 -0.08 3.06
C VAL A 364 -2.55 1.34 3.45
N PHE A 365 -3.54 2.19 3.65
CA PHE A 365 -3.38 3.57 4.12
C PHE A 365 -3.67 3.61 5.61
N HIS A 366 -2.80 4.27 6.38
CA HIS A 366 -2.95 4.37 7.83
C HIS A 366 -3.47 5.74 8.24
N VAL A 367 -4.38 5.76 9.21
CA VAL A 367 -4.94 6.96 9.82
C VAL A 367 -4.81 6.86 11.32
N ALA A 368 -3.97 7.70 11.92
CA ALA A 368 -3.75 7.75 13.37
C ALA A 368 -4.87 8.54 14.10
N SER A 369 -6.13 8.22 13.80
CA SER A 369 -7.31 8.82 14.45
C SER A 369 -8.50 7.88 14.35
N LEU A 370 -9.26 7.76 15.43
CA LEU A 370 -10.55 7.05 15.46
C LEU A 370 -11.75 7.98 15.27
N ASP A 371 -11.52 9.29 15.05
CA ASP A 371 -12.62 10.23 14.78
C ASP A 371 -13.31 9.89 13.45
N PRO A 372 -14.63 9.61 13.43
CA PRO A 372 -15.36 9.20 12.23
C PRO A 372 -15.19 10.16 11.04
N ALA A 373 -15.20 11.47 11.28
CA ALA A 373 -15.03 12.47 10.22
C ALA A 373 -13.62 12.44 9.62
N THR A 374 -12.60 12.15 10.43
CA THR A 374 -11.22 11.99 9.97
C THR A 374 -11.04 10.70 9.18
N VAL A 375 -11.65 9.59 9.62
CA VAL A 375 -11.66 8.33 8.86
C VAL A 375 -12.33 8.53 7.50
N ALA A 376 -13.50 9.16 7.47
CA ALA A 376 -14.23 9.44 6.23
C ALA A 376 -13.42 10.32 5.24
N ARG A 377 -12.72 11.35 5.73
CA ARG A 377 -11.84 12.18 4.88
C ARG A 377 -10.69 11.37 4.26
N ALA A 378 -10.13 10.43 4.99
CA ALA A 378 -9.09 9.56 4.46
C ALA A 378 -9.63 8.60 3.39
N VAL A 379 -10.82 8.04 3.61
CA VAL A 379 -11.53 7.21 2.62
C VAL A 379 -11.79 7.99 1.34
N GLU A 380 -12.32 9.21 1.47
CA GLU A 380 -12.61 10.10 0.34
C GLU A 380 -11.31 10.43 -0.44
N ALA A 381 -10.20 10.68 0.26
CA ALA A 381 -8.92 10.93 -0.38
C ALA A 381 -8.39 9.72 -1.17
N VAL A 382 -8.67 8.50 -0.72
CA VAL A 382 -8.34 7.27 -1.48
C VAL A 382 -9.28 7.12 -2.67
N HIS A 383 -10.57 7.38 -2.51
CA HIS A 383 -11.56 7.31 -3.58
C HIS A 383 -11.24 8.28 -4.74
N GLN A 384 -10.84 9.51 -4.41
CA GLN A 384 -10.42 10.54 -5.38
C GLN A 384 -9.21 10.15 -6.23
N ARG A 385 -8.46 9.10 -5.85
CA ARG A 385 -7.38 8.53 -6.67
C ARG A 385 -7.88 7.52 -7.72
N GLY A 386 -9.19 7.38 -7.90
CA GLY A 386 -9.81 6.48 -8.87
C GLY A 386 -10.09 5.08 -8.31
N CYS A 387 -9.98 4.87 -7.00
CA CYS A 387 -10.23 3.58 -6.38
C CYS A 387 -11.74 3.38 -6.13
N LEU A 388 -12.36 2.49 -6.91
CA LEU A 388 -13.82 2.25 -6.88
C LEU A 388 -14.33 1.58 -5.59
N SER A 389 -13.47 0.89 -4.84
CA SER A 389 -13.82 0.30 -3.56
C SER A 389 -12.70 0.52 -2.55
N VAL A 390 -13.08 0.83 -1.30
CA VAL A 390 -12.15 1.05 -0.18
C VAL A 390 -12.64 0.20 0.98
N GLY A 391 -11.79 -0.69 1.48
CA GLY A 391 -12.05 -1.38 2.75
C GLY A 391 -11.70 -0.45 3.91
N VAL A 392 -12.56 -0.38 4.93
CA VAL A 392 -12.24 0.39 6.15
C VAL A 392 -12.13 -0.57 7.31
N VAL A 393 -10.98 -0.55 8.01
CA VAL A 393 -10.79 -1.32 9.23
C VAL A 393 -10.44 -0.38 10.37
N VAL A 394 -11.25 -0.37 11.42
CA VAL A 394 -11.05 0.53 12.55
C VAL A 394 -10.67 -0.27 13.80
N LEU A 395 -9.47 -0.04 14.32
CA LEU A 395 -8.99 -0.70 15.54
C LEU A 395 -9.34 0.15 16.75
N ALA A 396 -10.54 -0.04 17.29
CA ALA A 396 -11.13 0.88 18.25
C ALA A 396 -10.35 0.95 19.59
N GLY A 397 -9.66 -0.13 19.99
CA GLY A 397 -8.93 -0.25 21.26
C GLY A 397 -9.82 -0.19 22.53
N LYS A 398 -11.07 0.25 22.37
CA LYS A 398 -12.13 0.39 23.36
C LYS A 398 -13.37 -0.35 22.86
N PRO A 399 -14.32 -0.66 23.75
CA PRO A 399 -15.59 -1.22 23.33
C PRO A 399 -16.33 -0.26 22.38
N VAL A 400 -17.00 -0.82 21.37
CA VAL A 400 -17.72 -0.11 20.33
C VAL A 400 -19.18 0.01 20.74
N ASP A 401 -19.62 1.25 20.96
CA ASP A 401 -21.03 1.56 21.22
C ASP A 401 -21.78 1.91 19.94
N LYS A 402 -23.11 2.00 20.05
CA LYS A 402 -24.01 2.34 18.94
C LYS A 402 -23.76 3.75 18.41
N ALA A 403 -23.49 4.72 19.29
CA ALA A 403 -23.30 6.11 18.89
C ALA A 403 -22.10 6.27 17.96
N TYR A 404 -20.99 5.60 18.28
CA TYR A 404 -19.81 5.54 17.43
C TYR A 404 -20.10 4.87 16.08
N ALA A 405 -20.75 3.71 16.10
CA ALA A 405 -21.06 2.97 14.87
C ALA A 405 -22.01 3.76 13.94
N ASP A 406 -23.00 4.46 14.50
CA ASP A 406 -23.92 5.32 13.76
C ASP A 406 -23.20 6.57 13.20
N ALA A 407 -22.33 7.20 13.98
CA ALA A 407 -21.51 8.33 13.52
C ALA A 407 -20.57 7.93 12.38
N LEU A 408 -19.94 6.75 12.47
CA LEU A 408 -19.11 6.21 11.40
C LEU A 408 -19.93 5.90 10.14
N ARG A 409 -21.11 5.28 10.29
CA ARG A 409 -22.00 4.99 9.16
C ARG A 409 -22.45 6.27 8.44
N GLN A 410 -22.73 7.34 9.18
CA GLN A 410 -23.15 8.63 8.61
C GLN A 410 -22.00 9.40 7.93
N ALA A 411 -20.77 9.25 8.44
CA ALA A 411 -19.61 9.95 7.91
C ALA A 411 -19.08 9.31 6.62
N LEU A 412 -19.20 7.98 6.47
CA LEU A 412 -18.69 7.26 5.32
C LEU A 412 -19.51 7.53 4.04
N PRO A 413 -18.89 7.49 2.85
CA PRO A 413 -19.62 7.50 1.59
C PRO A 413 -20.66 6.38 1.51
N VAL A 414 -21.77 6.62 0.80
CA VAL A 414 -22.96 5.73 0.74
C VAL A 414 -22.64 4.28 0.32
N ASP A 415 -21.54 4.08 -0.40
CA ASP A 415 -21.13 2.79 -0.97
C ASP A 415 -19.95 2.14 -0.24
N VAL A 416 -19.50 2.73 0.87
CA VAL A 416 -18.35 2.26 1.64
C VAL A 416 -18.82 1.74 3.00
N GLY A 417 -18.61 0.45 3.23
CA GLY A 417 -18.77 -0.14 4.55
C GLY A 417 -17.48 -0.14 5.36
N ALA A 418 -17.60 -0.47 6.63
CA ALA A 418 -16.48 -0.53 7.57
C ALA A 418 -16.58 -1.73 8.50
N VAL A 419 -15.41 -2.30 8.80
CA VAL A 419 -15.18 -3.32 9.81
C VAL A 419 -14.58 -2.63 11.03
N VAL A 420 -15.33 -2.55 12.12
CA VAL A 420 -14.82 -2.02 13.40
C VAL A 420 -14.34 -3.19 14.25
N TRP A 421 -13.03 -3.30 14.42
CA TRP A 421 -12.40 -4.32 15.25
C TRP A 421 -12.40 -3.90 16.72
N GLY A 422 -13.17 -4.59 17.55
CA GLY A 422 -13.30 -4.31 18.97
C GLY A 422 -14.44 -5.09 19.64
N ARG A 423 -14.52 -5.02 20.97
CA ARG A 423 -15.63 -5.60 21.74
C ARG A 423 -16.91 -4.79 21.48
N SER A 424 -18.04 -5.45 21.23
CA SER A 424 -19.35 -4.79 21.03
C SER A 424 -20.07 -4.55 22.37
N LEU A 425 -20.63 -3.36 22.58
CA LEU A 425 -21.57 -3.03 23.68
C LEU A 425 -22.93 -2.64 23.09
N GLU A 426 -23.61 -3.57 22.43
CA GLU A 426 -24.91 -3.32 21.78
C GLU A 426 -24.86 -2.26 20.68
N SER A 427 -23.95 -2.42 19.72
CA SER A 427 -23.74 -1.48 18.62
C SER A 427 -24.94 -1.30 17.68
N GLY A 428 -25.93 -2.19 17.70
CA GLY A 428 -27.03 -2.23 16.72
C GLY A 428 -26.56 -2.59 15.30
N CYS A 429 -25.30 -2.99 15.15
CA CYS A 429 -24.71 -3.48 13.90
C CYS A 429 -24.57 -5.01 13.95
N PRO A 430 -24.45 -5.68 12.80
CA PRO A 430 -24.05 -7.08 12.76
C PRO A 430 -22.73 -7.28 13.50
N VAL A 431 -22.70 -8.26 14.40
CA VAL A 431 -21.52 -8.62 15.19
C VAL A 431 -20.92 -9.91 14.67
N VAL A 432 -19.68 -9.85 14.20
CA VAL A 432 -18.92 -11.01 13.75
C VAL A 432 -17.89 -11.39 14.80
N VAL A 433 -17.91 -12.63 15.26
CA VAL A 433 -16.90 -13.15 16.19
C VAL A 433 -16.02 -14.15 15.44
N LEU A 434 -14.72 -13.91 15.47
CA LEU A 434 -13.69 -14.81 14.98
C LEU A 434 -13.07 -15.54 16.18
N SER A 435 -13.47 -16.78 16.41
CA SER A 435 -12.93 -17.63 17.48
C SER A 435 -11.80 -18.52 16.96
N PRO A 436 -10.77 -18.85 17.77
CA PRO A 436 -9.76 -19.84 17.38
C PRO A 436 -10.40 -21.17 16.96
N ALA A 437 -9.94 -21.77 15.87
CA ALA A 437 -10.30 -23.11 15.44
C ALA A 437 -9.07 -23.85 14.90
N PRO A 438 -9.03 -25.19 14.90
CA PRO A 438 -7.92 -25.94 14.30
C PRO A 438 -7.70 -25.53 12.84
N GLY A 439 -6.50 -25.05 12.51
CA GLY A 439 -6.15 -24.61 11.16
C GLY A 439 -6.69 -23.23 10.73
N GLY A 440 -7.41 -22.50 11.59
CA GLY A 440 -7.97 -21.21 11.22
C GLY A 440 -8.84 -20.53 12.27
N ALA A 441 -10.02 -20.06 11.86
CA ALA A 441 -10.96 -19.35 12.73
C ALA A 441 -12.39 -19.83 12.50
N GLY A 442 -13.13 -20.06 13.59
CA GLY A 442 -14.57 -20.16 13.57
C GLY A 442 -15.17 -18.77 13.37
N VAL A 443 -16.13 -18.65 12.47
CA VAL A 443 -16.85 -17.42 12.16
C VAL A 443 -18.27 -17.57 12.67
N SER A 444 -18.67 -16.70 13.60
CA SER A 444 -20.07 -16.57 14.01
C SER A 444 -20.58 -15.16 13.76
N VAL A 445 -21.87 -15.06 13.44
CA VAL A 445 -22.57 -13.79 13.18
C VAL A 445 -23.74 -13.72 14.14
N ASP A 446 -23.82 -12.67 14.93
CA ASP A 446 -24.86 -12.43 15.94
C ASP A 446 -25.05 -13.64 16.89
N GLY A 447 -23.94 -14.31 17.23
CA GLY A 447 -23.90 -15.46 18.13
C GLY A 447 -24.12 -16.82 17.47
N ALA A 448 -24.57 -16.88 16.21
CA ALA A 448 -24.74 -18.13 15.48
C ALA A 448 -23.44 -18.52 14.75
N LEU A 449 -22.90 -19.71 15.03
CA LEU A 449 -21.75 -20.25 14.30
C LEU A 449 -22.16 -20.48 12.83
N LEU A 450 -21.45 -19.82 11.92
CA LEU A 450 -21.73 -19.88 10.49
C LEU A 450 -20.85 -20.91 9.80
N ARG A 451 -19.54 -20.87 10.05
CA ARG A 451 -18.53 -21.71 9.37
C ARG A 451 -17.18 -21.66 10.07
N THR A 452 -16.25 -22.51 9.62
CA THR A 452 -14.82 -22.36 9.89
C THR A 452 -14.15 -21.86 8.62
N VAL A 453 -13.17 -20.96 8.76
CA VAL A 453 -12.31 -20.50 7.65
C VAL A 453 -10.87 -20.84 7.97
N ARG A 454 -10.12 -21.29 6.96
CA ARG A 454 -8.70 -21.59 7.09
C ARG A 454 -7.90 -20.29 7.04
N SER A 455 -6.95 -20.13 7.96
CA SER A 455 -6.07 -18.96 7.97
C SER A 455 -4.80 -19.24 7.16
N THR A 456 -4.51 -18.41 6.17
CA THR A 456 -3.27 -18.47 5.38
C THR A 456 -2.51 -17.15 5.46
N THR A 457 -1.29 -17.12 4.92
CA THR A 457 -0.50 -15.87 4.81
C THR A 457 -1.15 -14.85 3.87
N ARG A 458 -2.05 -15.30 2.98
CA ARG A 458 -2.77 -14.48 2.00
C ARG A 458 -4.16 -14.05 2.46
N GLY A 459 -4.55 -14.41 3.69
CA GLY A 459 -5.85 -14.09 4.28
C GLY A 459 -6.63 -15.34 4.68
N PHE A 460 -7.95 -15.27 4.62
CA PHE A 460 -8.81 -16.43 4.86
C PHE A 460 -9.15 -17.15 3.56
N GLU A 461 -9.20 -18.49 3.64
CA GLU A 461 -9.69 -19.39 2.59
C GLU A 461 -10.87 -20.19 3.14
N TRP A 462 -11.81 -20.52 2.26
CA TRP A 462 -12.95 -21.36 2.62
C TRP A 462 -12.63 -22.78 2.18
N ASP A 463 -12.94 -23.74 3.05
CA ASP A 463 -12.87 -25.16 2.71
C ASP A 463 -14.04 -25.57 1.81
#